data_AF-A0A1G3BXD9-F1
#
_entry.id   AF-A0A1G3BXD9-F1
#
_cell.length_a   1.000
_cell.length_b   1.000
_cell.length_c   1.000
_cell.angle_alpha   90.00
_cell.angle_beta   90.00
_cell.angle_gamma   90.00
#
_symmetry.space_group_name_H-M   'P 1'
#
loop_
_entity.id
_entity.type
_entity.pdbx_description
1 polymer ?
#
loop_
_entity_poly.entity_id
_entity_poly.type
_entity_poly.pdbx_seq_one_letter_code
_entity_poly.pdbx_strand_id
1 'polypeptide(L)'
;MEHFFVDENYYDNIEDYIHDMGDGGDEEWVKSLSDTWEQKIEFAQLEKLITVNDNLIDEISEFLIDANTERFPEDPDRICGKLNTALKESIDIDKLHLLMPEMWYPNDKFGKLTKQDLLDAL
;
A
#
# COMPACT_ATOMS: atom_id res chain seq x y z
N MET A 1 12.13 -13.72 -8.49
CA MET A 1 11.06 -12.73 -8.73
C MET A 1 10.74 -12.13 -7.39
N GLU A 2 10.85 -10.81 -7.23
CA GLU A 2 10.68 -10.15 -5.92
C GLU A 2 9.32 -9.45 -5.92
N HIS A 3 8.54 -9.70 -4.86
CA HIS A 3 7.27 -9.07 -4.48
C HIS A 3 6.18 -8.98 -5.56
N PHE A 4 5.10 -9.72 -5.36
CA PHE A 4 3.99 -9.73 -6.32
C PHE A 4 2.65 -10.00 -5.63
N PHE A 5 1.59 -9.79 -6.38
CA PHE A 5 0.22 -10.06 -5.99
C PHE A 5 -0.39 -11.16 -6.85
N VAL A 6 -1.20 -12.01 -6.22
CA VAL A 6 -2.11 -12.96 -6.87
C VAL A 6 -3.47 -12.82 -6.22
N ASP A 7 -4.49 -12.46 -7.03
CA ASP A 7 -5.88 -12.26 -6.58
C ASP A 7 -5.97 -11.43 -5.28
N GLU A 8 -5.32 -10.26 -5.28
CA GLU A 8 -5.24 -9.31 -4.15
C GLU A 8 -4.36 -9.74 -2.96
N ASN A 9 -3.84 -10.97 -2.94
CA ASN A 9 -2.91 -11.43 -1.90
C ASN A 9 -1.48 -11.07 -2.26
N TYR A 10 -0.75 -10.51 -1.30
CA TYR A 10 0.65 -10.15 -1.41
C TYR A 10 1.57 -11.33 -1.05
N TYR A 11 2.62 -11.54 -1.84
CA TYR A 11 3.68 -12.49 -1.58
C TYR A 11 5.03 -11.79 -1.67
N ASP A 12 5.88 -11.98 -0.65
CA ASP A 12 7.22 -11.39 -0.65
C ASP A 12 8.08 -12.02 -1.75
N ASN A 13 7.89 -13.31 -1.96
CA ASN A 13 8.63 -14.13 -2.92
C ASN A 13 7.79 -15.35 -3.35
N ILE A 14 8.37 -16.20 -4.22
CA ILE A 14 7.70 -17.39 -4.74
C ILE A 14 7.54 -18.47 -3.65
N GLU A 15 8.47 -18.57 -2.70
CA GLU A 15 8.43 -19.57 -1.62
C GLU A 15 7.22 -19.34 -0.71
N ASP A 16 6.94 -18.08 -0.38
CA ASP A 16 5.73 -17.67 0.37
C ASP A 16 4.46 -18.08 -0.37
N TYR A 17 4.43 -17.89 -1.69
CA TYR A 17 3.29 -18.30 -2.53
C TYR A 17 3.11 -19.82 -2.56
N ILE A 18 4.21 -20.59 -2.68
CA ILE A 18 4.17 -22.06 -2.63
C ILE A 18 3.63 -22.52 -1.28
N HIS A 19 4.07 -21.89 -0.18
CA HIS A 19 3.66 -22.25 1.16
C HIS A 19 2.16 -22.05 1.39
N ASP A 20 1.60 -20.95 0.90
CA ASP A 20 0.18 -20.64 1.03
C ASP A 20 -0.71 -21.55 0.16
N MET A 21 -0.28 -21.82 -1.08
CA MET A 21 -1.10 -22.54 -2.06
C MET A 21 -1.05 -24.07 -1.92
N GLY A 22 0.01 -24.63 -1.34
CA GLY A 22 0.21 -26.08 -1.27
C GLY A 22 0.17 -26.62 0.15
N ASP A 23 -0.98 -26.74 0.81
CA ASP A 23 -1.20 -27.46 2.09
C ASP A 23 -0.06 -27.36 3.15
N GLY A 24 0.69 -26.24 3.21
CA GLY A 24 1.86 -26.07 4.09
C GLY A 24 3.25 -26.13 3.43
N GLY A 25 3.33 -26.01 2.10
CA GLY A 25 4.54 -25.78 1.31
C GLY A 25 5.29 -27.04 0.89
N ASP A 26 4.66 -27.91 0.09
CA ASP A 26 5.36 -29.09 -0.42
C ASP A 26 5.63 -29.09 -1.93
N GLU A 27 6.82 -29.61 -2.26
CA GLU A 27 7.29 -29.90 -3.61
C GLU A 27 6.34 -30.86 -4.36
N GLU A 28 5.52 -31.64 -3.65
CA GLU A 28 4.53 -32.56 -4.25
C GLU A 28 3.41 -31.79 -4.97
N TRP A 29 2.89 -30.72 -4.37
CA TRP A 29 1.94 -29.84 -5.03
C TRP A 29 2.52 -29.29 -6.34
N VAL A 30 3.72 -28.71 -6.32
CA VAL A 30 4.38 -28.14 -7.52
C VAL A 30 4.56 -29.21 -8.61
N LYS A 31 5.00 -30.41 -8.23
CA LYS A 31 5.17 -31.54 -9.16
C LYS A 31 3.85 -32.01 -9.78
N SER A 32 2.74 -31.89 -9.05
CA SER A 32 1.41 -32.30 -9.50
C SER A 32 0.82 -31.36 -10.58
N LEU A 33 1.32 -30.12 -10.67
CA LEU A 33 0.89 -29.14 -11.67
C LEU A 33 1.24 -29.61 -13.10
N SER A 34 0.44 -29.22 -14.08
CA SER A 34 0.75 -29.49 -15.49
C SER A 34 1.95 -28.66 -15.96
N ASP A 35 2.68 -29.15 -16.96
CA ASP A 35 3.85 -28.43 -17.50
C ASP A 35 3.47 -27.14 -18.23
N THR A 36 2.19 -26.97 -18.56
CA THR A 36 1.62 -25.74 -19.14
C THR A 36 0.91 -24.88 -18.09
N TRP A 37 1.07 -25.17 -16.80
CA TRP A 37 0.49 -24.38 -15.75
C TRP A 37 1.13 -22.99 -15.71
N GLU A 38 0.27 -21.98 -15.64
CA GLU A 38 0.67 -20.58 -15.51
C GLU A 38 -0.31 -19.87 -14.56
N GLN A 39 0.22 -19.01 -13.70
CA GLN A 39 -0.55 -18.10 -12.85
C GLN A 39 -0.27 -16.67 -13.26
N LYS A 40 -1.33 -15.88 -13.49
CA LYS A 40 -1.18 -14.44 -13.71
C LYS A 40 -0.81 -13.79 -12.38
N ILE A 41 0.19 -12.92 -12.42
CA ILE A 41 0.61 -12.13 -11.26
C ILE A 41 0.61 -10.65 -11.61
N GLU A 42 0.58 -9.83 -10.58
CA GLU A 42 0.85 -8.39 -10.68
C GLU A 42 2.09 -8.04 -9.85
N PHE A 43 3.02 -7.29 -10.44
CA PHE A 43 4.23 -6.91 -9.73
C PHE A 43 3.92 -5.87 -8.65
N ALA A 44 4.67 -5.93 -7.55
CA ALA A 44 4.59 -4.91 -6.51
C ALA A 44 5.59 -3.78 -6.74
N GLN A 45 5.30 -2.60 -6.22
CA GLN A 45 6.27 -1.51 -6.03
C GLN A 45 6.14 -0.90 -4.64
N LEU A 46 7.25 -0.43 -4.07
CA LEU A 46 7.21 0.31 -2.81
C LEU A 46 6.66 1.71 -3.07
N GLU A 47 5.62 2.07 -2.32
CA GLU A 47 5.08 3.42 -2.30
C GLU A 47 4.87 3.89 -0.87
N LYS A 48 4.85 5.21 -0.67
CA LYS A 48 4.52 5.79 0.63
C LYS A 48 3.09 5.38 1.01
N LEU A 49 2.92 4.94 2.26
CA LEU A 49 1.62 4.57 2.84
C LEU A 49 0.59 5.70 2.69
N ILE A 50 1.05 6.94 2.85
CA ILE A 50 0.24 8.14 2.66
C ILE A 50 1.02 9.09 1.74
N THR A 51 0.39 9.45 0.64
CA THR A 51 0.87 10.54 -0.20
C THR A 51 0.55 11.86 0.47
N VAL A 52 1.58 12.44 1.07
CA VAL A 52 1.51 13.80 1.60
C VAL A 52 1.46 14.76 0.41
N ASN A 53 0.33 15.43 0.21
CA ASN A 53 0.13 16.44 -0.83
C ASN A 53 0.17 17.86 -0.21
N ASP A 54 0.26 18.89 -1.05
CA ASP A 54 0.29 20.29 -0.60
C ASP A 54 -0.98 20.73 0.14
N ASN A 55 -2.08 19.99 -0.03
CA ASN A 55 -3.39 20.28 0.54
C ASN A 55 -3.63 19.57 1.89
N LEU A 56 -2.70 18.74 2.37
CA LEU A 56 -2.89 17.93 3.59
C LEU A 56 -3.28 18.80 4.79
N ILE A 57 -2.71 20.00 4.89
CA ILE A 57 -3.08 20.93 5.98
C ILE A 57 -4.52 21.40 5.87
N ASP A 58 -4.98 21.72 4.66
CA ASP A 58 -6.35 22.15 4.44
C ASP A 58 -7.33 20.99 4.72
N GLU A 59 -7.00 19.77 4.29
CA GLU A 59 -7.76 18.54 4.59
C GLU A 59 -7.82 18.25 6.10
N ILE A 60 -6.71 18.38 6.83
CA ILE A 60 -6.67 18.24 8.29
C ILE A 60 -7.54 19.33 8.95
N SER A 61 -7.48 20.56 8.47
CA SER A 61 -8.30 21.66 9.00
C SER A 61 -9.79 21.40 8.82
N GLU A 62 -10.23 21.01 7.62
CA GLU A 62 -11.61 20.66 7.34
C GLU A 62 -12.09 19.53 8.27
N PHE A 63 -11.31 18.46 8.38
CA PHE A 63 -11.61 17.34 9.28
C PHE A 63 -11.77 17.78 10.75
N LEU A 64 -10.86 18.62 11.25
CA LEU A 64 -10.92 19.12 12.62
C LEU A 64 -12.11 20.05 12.84
N ILE A 65 -12.51 20.81 11.83
CA ILE A 65 -13.66 21.71 11.89
C ILE A 65 -14.96 20.91 11.94
N ASP A 66 -15.11 19.96 11.04
CA ASP A 66 -16.27 19.08 10.99
C ASP A 66 -16.41 18.28 12.31
N ALA A 67 -15.30 17.79 12.85
CA ALA A 67 -15.28 17.07 14.12
C ALA A 67 -15.62 17.95 15.35
N ASN A 68 -15.53 19.28 15.23
CA ASN A 68 -15.75 20.21 16.33
C ASN A 68 -16.79 21.30 16.00
N THR A 69 -17.71 21.04 15.06
CA THR A 69 -18.72 22.00 14.58
C THR A 69 -19.43 22.77 15.70
N GLU A 70 -19.77 22.12 16.81
CA GLU A 70 -20.41 22.74 18.00
C GLU A 70 -19.57 23.83 18.68
N ARG A 71 -18.24 23.83 18.47
CA ARG A 71 -17.29 24.76 19.09
C ARG A 71 -17.01 26.00 18.24
N PHE A 72 -17.45 26.00 16.99
CA PHE A 72 -17.19 27.10 16.07
C PHE A 72 -18.43 28.02 16.03
N PRO A 73 -18.34 29.27 16.54
CA PRO A 73 -19.39 30.26 16.37
C PRO A 73 -19.59 30.62 14.89
N GLU A 74 -20.61 31.43 14.58
CA GLU A 74 -21.13 31.81 13.25
C GLU A 74 -20.12 32.38 12.21
N ASP A 75 -18.81 32.38 12.49
CA ASP A 75 -17.73 32.76 11.57
C ASP A 75 -16.69 31.62 11.43
N PRO A 76 -17.02 30.55 10.67
CA PRO A 76 -16.13 29.42 10.42
C PRO A 76 -14.85 29.84 9.69
N ASP A 77 -14.95 30.74 8.71
CA ASP A 77 -13.83 31.15 7.84
C ASP A 77 -12.66 31.75 8.62
N ARG A 78 -12.95 32.58 9.62
CA ARG A 78 -11.92 33.14 10.48
C ARG A 78 -11.21 32.08 11.33
N ILE A 79 -11.94 31.03 11.72
CA ILE A 79 -11.38 29.95 12.53
C ILE A 79 -10.57 28.99 11.67
N CYS A 80 -11.04 28.68 10.46
CA CYS A 80 -10.28 27.98 9.42
C CYS A 80 -8.91 28.63 9.21
N GLY A 81 -8.88 29.96 9.04
CA GLY A 81 -7.63 30.69 8.81
C GLY A 81 -6.62 30.53 9.94
N LYS A 82 -7.06 30.65 11.20
CA LYS A 82 -6.18 30.49 12.37
C LYS A 82 -5.69 29.06 12.55
N LEU A 83 -6.57 28.09 12.32
CA LEU A 83 -6.22 26.67 12.40
C LEU A 83 -5.20 26.30 11.33
N ASN A 84 -5.44 26.70 10.09
CA ASN A 84 -4.51 26.51 8.98
C ASN A 84 -3.14 27.12 9.26
N THR A 85 -3.06 28.35 9.77
CA THR A 85 -1.78 28.95 10.15
C THR A 85 -1.08 28.14 11.24
N ALA A 86 -1.80 27.77 12.31
CA ALA A 86 -1.22 26.98 13.39
C ALA A 86 -0.69 25.62 12.90
N LEU A 87 -1.42 24.94 12.03
CA LEU A 87 -1.00 23.66 11.46
C LEU A 87 0.22 23.83 10.52
N LYS A 88 0.22 24.84 9.64
CA LYS A 88 1.36 25.14 8.74
C LYS A 88 2.64 25.47 9.49
N GLU A 89 2.53 26.17 10.63
CA GLU A 89 3.69 26.51 11.47
C GLU A 89 4.14 25.35 12.37
N SER A 90 3.27 24.38 12.65
CA SER A 90 3.56 23.27 13.58
C SER A 90 4.00 21.99 12.90
N ILE A 91 3.55 21.75 11.65
CA ILE A 91 3.79 20.49 10.95
C ILE A 91 4.86 20.69 9.87
N ASP A 92 5.95 19.96 10.02
CA ASP A 92 6.99 19.83 9.01
C ASP A 92 6.55 18.76 7.98
N ILE A 93 5.90 19.24 6.91
CA ILE A 93 5.31 18.40 5.86
C ILE A 93 6.38 17.62 5.08
N ASP A 94 7.52 18.26 4.80
CA ASP A 94 8.64 17.61 4.11
C ASP A 94 9.21 16.47 4.94
N LYS A 95 9.37 16.71 6.25
CA LYS A 95 9.83 15.67 7.18
C LYS A 95 8.80 14.55 7.34
N LEU A 96 7.50 14.88 7.38
CA LEU A 96 6.44 13.88 7.43
C LEU A 96 6.47 12.99 6.18
N HIS A 97 6.60 13.60 4.99
CA HIS A 97 6.71 12.88 3.72
C HIS A 97 7.94 11.96 3.70
N LEU A 98 9.10 12.46 4.14
CA LEU A 98 10.35 11.70 4.18
C LEU A 98 10.25 10.48 5.10
N LEU A 99 9.66 10.66 6.29
CA LEU A 99 9.53 9.62 7.31
C LEU A 99 8.33 8.70 7.09
N MET A 100 7.52 8.95 6.06
CA MET A 100 6.35 8.13 5.79
C MET A 100 6.78 6.69 5.46
N PRO A 101 6.23 5.67 6.14
CA PRO A 101 6.52 4.28 5.85
C PRO A 101 6.18 3.94 4.40
N GLU A 102 6.93 2.99 3.84
CA GLU A 102 6.66 2.43 2.52
C GLU A 102 6.04 1.06 2.67
N MET A 103 5.08 0.76 1.79
CA MET A 103 4.43 -0.54 1.69
C MET A 103 4.43 -0.98 0.24
N TRP A 104 4.32 -2.29 0.01
CA TRP A 104 4.20 -2.85 -1.32
C TRP A 104 2.78 -2.70 -1.85
N TYR A 105 2.64 -2.08 -3.03
CA TYR A 105 1.37 -1.90 -3.72
C TYR A 105 1.41 -2.53 -5.11
N PRO A 106 0.26 -3.01 -5.63
CA PRO A 106 0.12 -3.43 -7.02
C PRO A 106 0.42 -2.24 -7.95
N ASN A 107 1.16 -2.48 -9.04
CA ASN A 107 1.68 -1.42 -9.92
C ASN A 107 1.17 -1.46 -11.37
N ASP A 108 0.08 -2.21 -11.63
CA ASP A 108 -0.53 -2.43 -12.95
C ASP A 108 0.40 -3.10 -13.99
N LYS A 109 1.58 -3.58 -13.59
CA LYS A 109 2.45 -4.38 -14.46
C LYS A 109 2.22 -5.85 -14.17
N PHE A 110 1.82 -6.57 -15.20
CA PHE A 110 1.48 -7.98 -15.07
C PHE A 110 2.58 -8.87 -15.63
N GLY A 111 2.74 -10.01 -14.96
CA GLY A 111 3.62 -11.09 -15.37
C GLY A 111 2.88 -12.42 -15.36
N LYS A 112 3.66 -13.49 -15.50
CA LYS A 112 3.19 -14.84 -15.26
C LYS A 112 4.21 -15.60 -14.45
N LEU A 113 3.71 -16.43 -13.55
CA LEU A 113 4.45 -17.44 -12.82
C LEU A 113 4.18 -18.78 -13.50
N THR A 114 5.22 -19.52 -13.86
CA THR A 114 5.12 -20.84 -14.49
C THR A 114 5.49 -21.93 -13.51
N LYS A 115 5.16 -23.19 -13.85
CA LYS A 115 5.62 -24.34 -13.06
C LYS A 115 7.14 -24.37 -12.91
N GLN A 116 7.88 -23.95 -13.94
CA GLN A 116 9.34 -23.90 -13.86
C GLN A 116 9.82 -22.87 -12.83
N ASP A 117 9.17 -21.70 -12.77
CA ASP A 117 9.51 -20.68 -11.77
C ASP A 117 9.27 -21.19 -10.34
N LEU A 118 8.23 -22.01 -10.13
CA LEU A 118 7.99 -22.68 -8.84
C LEU A 118 9.07 -23.71 -8.51
N LEU A 119 9.45 -24.55 -9.49
CA LEU A 119 10.49 -25.56 -9.31
C LEU A 119 11.87 -24.95 -9.04
N ASP A 120 12.16 -23.80 -9.64
CA ASP A 120 13.42 -23.07 -9.46
C ASP A 120 13.51 -22.37 -8.09
N ALA A 121 12.38 -22.21 -7.39
CA ALA A 121 12.27 -21.58 -6.07
C ALA A 121 12.18 -22.58 -4.91
N LEU A 122 12.10 -23.89 -5.18
CA LEU A 122 12.18 -24.97 -4.19
C LEU A 122 13.65 -25.33 -3.87
#